data_AF-A0A672RXG4-F1
#
_entry.id   AF-A0A672RXG4-F1
#
_cell.length_a   1.000
_cell.length_b   1.000
_cell.length_c   1.000
_cell.angle_alpha   90.00
_cell.angle_beta   90.00
_cell.angle_gamma   90.00
#
_symmetry.space_group_name_H-M   'P 1'
#
loop_
_entity.id
_entity.type
_entity.pdbx_description
1 polymer ?
#
loop_
_entity_poly.entity_id
_entity_poly.type
_entity_poly.pdbx_seq_one_letter_code
_entity_poly.pdbx_strand_id
1 'polypeptide(L)'
;MSSLEKEMAFRTEMGLYYSYFKTIIKAPSVVDGLYMIMNDRLTEYPLVINTLKRFNLYPEVVLASWYRAYTSTMDFLGIPTKMCWTINRGEGLDPVESCEGLGDPAYFYVTFVFLLNGAMLSLFFIYGTYLSGSRLGGTVTVLCFFFNHGESTRVMWTPPLRESFSYPFLVLQMLLLTYILRTRNPSKNTMMALGISNIFFMLPWQFAQFVLLTQVASLFASYILGYLSPAKMQSVLVTHMISLAVCFLLMFGNSMLLTSFYASSLVSIWVMQCLAWVVSTVILKFMLSVIFGASDDAHISSLIKSKFTSYKDFDTMMYTCAAEFDFIETETLIRYIKTMLLPINVLIVGFIAGRVNFNNVLLVYHSLQLVAFAVLAVLIMRLKLFLTPHMCIMSCLICSRQLFGWVGEKFKLQLTVVGILSIMAVQGVTNLQSQWDIIGEFSNFPQEELLEWIKDNTSPNAVFAGAMPTMASVKLSTGRAIVNHPHYEDAGLRERTKMVYAMYSRKPAEVVKRNLIKLQVDYFILEDSWCTRRSKPGCSMPEIWDVEDAQNAGKVPLCTLMWRDSRPHFSTIFHNNIYKVLRVPKTVRDMR
;
A
#
# COMPACT_ATOMS: atom_id res chain seq x y z
N MET A 1 23.93 10.72 -2.92
CA MET A 1 23.01 11.04 -1.80
C MET A 1 23.67 10.61 -0.50
N SER A 2 23.71 11.49 0.49
CA SER A 2 24.12 11.16 1.85
C SER A 2 23.25 10.07 2.46
N SER A 3 23.73 9.45 3.54
CA SER A 3 22.92 8.50 4.31
C SER A 3 21.60 9.13 4.80
N LEU A 4 21.61 10.42 5.17
CA LEU A 4 20.42 11.15 5.60
C LEU A 4 19.48 11.43 4.42
N GLU A 5 20.00 11.87 3.28
CA GLU A 5 19.21 12.12 2.06
C GLU A 5 18.53 10.84 1.56
N LYS A 6 19.23 9.70 1.60
CA LYS A 6 18.64 8.39 1.27
C LYS A 6 17.48 8.04 2.21
N GLU A 7 17.63 8.32 3.50
CA GLU A 7 16.55 8.10 4.48
C GLU A 7 15.36 9.02 4.22
N MET A 8 15.62 10.28 3.87
CA MET A 8 14.58 11.26 3.53
C MET A 8 13.84 10.94 2.23
N ALA A 9 14.48 10.20 1.31
CA ALA A 9 13.81 9.68 0.12
C ALA A 9 12.70 8.67 0.47
N PHE A 10 12.81 7.97 1.60
CA PHE A 10 11.74 7.14 2.14
C PHE A 10 10.68 7.99 2.85
N ARG A 11 9.69 8.46 2.08
CA ARG A 11 8.58 9.29 2.59
C ARG A 11 7.49 8.44 3.26
N THR A 12 6.73 9.06 4.17
CA THR A 12 5.50 8.51 4.76
C THR A 12 5.65 7.07 5.29
N GLU A 13 4.86 6.13 4.78
CA GLU A 13 4.85 4.72 5.19
C GLU A 13 6.18 4.02 4.91
N MET A 14 6.85 4.38 3.80
CA MET A 14 8.13 3.79 3.42
C MET A 14 9.19 4.09 4.47
N GLY A 15 9.25 5.33 4.95
CA GLY A 15 10.19 5.75 6.00
C GLY A 15 9.91 5.04 7.32
N LEU A 16 8.62 4.86 7.64
CA LEU A 16 8.22 4.13 8.83
C LEU A 16 8.65 2.65 8.76
N TYR A 17 8.43 1.95 7.65
CA TYR A 17 8.83 0.55 7.50
C TYR A 17 10.34 0.38 7.49
N TYR A 18 11.06 1.23 6.75
CA TYR A 18 12.51 1.22 6.73
C TYR A 18 13.12 1.49 8.12
N SER A 19 12.45 2.28 8.98
CA SER A 19 12.90 2.50 10.35
C SER A 19 12.98 1.21 11.18
N TYR A 20 12.05 0.27 10.99
CA TYR A 20 12.07 -1.01 11.70
C TYR A 20 13.15 -1.95 11.17
N PHE A 21 13.32 -2.00 9.85
CA PHE A 21 14.47 -2.69 9.23
C PHE A 21 15.78 -2.16 9.82
N LYS A 22 15.94 -0.83 9.91
CA LYS A 22 17.10 -0.16 10.51
C LYS A 22 17.30 -0.51 11.99
N THR A 23 16.23 -0.64 12.77
CA THR A 23 16.32 -1.08 14.18
C THR A 23 16.89 -2.50 14.29
N ILE A 24 16.45 -3.45 13.46
CA ILE A 24 16.90 -4.85 13.54
C ILE A 24 18.36 -5.01 13.09
N ILE A 25 18.79 -4.28 12.06
CA ILE A 25 20.19 -4.35 11.60
C ILE A 25 21.16 -3.70 12.59
N LYS A 26 20.72 -2.69 13.35
CA LYS A 26 21.54 -2.01 14.37
C LYS A 26 21.55 -2.72 15.72
N ALA A 27 20.59 -3.61 15.97
CA ALA A 27 20.52 -4.37 17.21
C ALA A 27 21.69 -5.37 17.36
N PRO A 28 22.11 -5.75 18.58
CA PRO A 28 23.19 -6.72 18.80
C PRO A 28 22.91 -8.08 18.14
N SER A 29 21.68 -8.56 18.18
CA SER A 29 21.24 -9.78 17.50
C SER A 29 19.89 -9.58 16.79
N VAL A 30 19.54 -10.50 15.87
CA VAL A 30 18.22 -10.51 15.22
C VAL A 30 17.10 -10.70 16.26
N VAL A 31 17.35 -11.51 17.29
CA VAL A 31 16.39 -11.77 18.38
C VAL A 31 16.19 -10.52 19.23
N ASP A 32 17.26 -9.77 19.54
CA ASP A 32 17.14 -8.50 20.26
C ASP A 32 16.40 -7.46 19.41
N GLY A 33 16.71 -7.40 18.11
CA GLY A 33 15.99 -6.54 17.17
C GLY A 33 14.50 -6.87 17.10
N LEU A 34 14.16 -8.17 17.06
CA LEU A 34 12.78 -8.66 17.13
C LEU A 34 12.10 -8.24 18.44
N TYR A 35 12.79 -8.41 19.58
CA TYR A 35 12.26 -8.00 20.88
C TYR A 35 12.01 -6.49 20.94
N MET A 36 12.90 -5.67 20.39
CA MET A 36 12.77 -4.21 20.31
C MET A 36 11.56 -3.78 19.48
N ILE A 37 11.29 -4.42 18.34
CA ILE A 37 10.13 -4.08 17.51
C ILE A 37 8.80 -4.63 18.10
N MET A 38 8.86 -5.77 18.79
CA MET A 38 7.69 -6.35 19.47
C MET A 38 7.30 -5.56 20.73
N ASN A 39 8.22 -4.78 21.31
CA ASN A 39 8.00 -3.93 22.48
C ASN A 39 8.37 -2.47 22.15
N ASP A 40 7.86 -1.95 21.04
CA ASP A 40 8.20 -0.62 20.56
C ASP A 40 7.52 0.46 21.41
N ARG A 41 8.32 1.40 21.92
CA ARG A 41 7.85 2.56 22.71
C ARG A 41 7.93 3.88 21.93
N LEU A 42 8.45 3.85 20.70
CA LEU A 42 8.80 5.06 19.95
C LEU A 42 7.72 5.46 18.94
N THR A 43 6.91 4.52 18.45
CA THR A 43 5.98 4.76 17.34
C THR A 43 4.65 5.36 17.81
N GLU A 44 4.12 4.92 18.97
CA GLU A 44 2.84 5.37 19.52
C GLU A 44 3.01 5.85 20.98
N TYR A 45 4.05 6.65 21.26
CA TYR A 45 4.40 7.05 22.63
C TYR A 45 3.22 7.72 23.37
N PRO A 46 2.92 7.39 24.64
CA PRO A 46 3.69 6.55 25.59
C PRO A 46 3.33 5.06 25.57
N LEU A 47 2.52 4.62 24.60
CA LEU A 47 2.09 3.22 24.53
C LEU A 47 3.25 2.33 24.10
N VAL A 48 3.22 1.08 24.58
CA VAL A 48 4.10 0.01 24.10
C VAL A 48 3.29 -0.86 23.16
N ILE A 49 3.71 -0.95 21.90
CA ILE A 49 2.99 -1.70 20.88
C ILE A 49 3.84 -2.81 20.27
N ASN A 50 3.17 -3.90 19.90
CA ASN A 50 3.77 -4.93 19.06
C ASN A 50 3.63 -4.54 17.60
N THR A 51 4.70 -3.97 17.04
CA THR A 51 4.68 -3.43 15.67
C THR A 51 4.61 -4.53 14.61
N LEU A 52 5.07 -5.75 14.92
CA LEU A 52 4.98 -6.91 14.03
C LEU A 52 3.52 -7.31 13.79
N LYS A 53 2.72 -7.36 14.87
CA LYS A 53 1.27 -7.58 14.79
C LYS A 53 0.55 -6.41 14.12
N ARG A 54 0.96 -5.18 14.44
CA ARG A 54 0.28 -3.95 14.01
C ARG A 54 0.46 -3.64 12.53
N PHE A 55 1.68 -3.72 12.02
CA PHE A 55 2.05 -3.22 10.69
C PHE A 55 2.49 -4.30 9.70
N ASN A 56 2.37 -5.59 10.06
CA ASN A 56 2.72 -6.71 9.19
C ASN A 56 4.19 -6.69 8.72
N LEU A 57 5.12 -6.46 9.66
CA LEU A 57 6.56 -6.24 9.42
C LEU A 57 7.37 -7.50 9.02
N TYR A 58 6.73 -8.57 8.58
CA TYR A 58 7.45 -9.80 8.18
C TYR A 58 8.51 -9.57 7.09
N PRO A 59 8.25 -8.79 6.02
CA PRO A 59 9.28 -8.50 5.02
C PRO A 59 10.54 -7.86 5.62
N GLU A 60 10.38 -6.89 6.53
CA GLU A 60 11.50 -6.19 7.15
C GLU A 60 12.32 -7.11 8.04
N VAL A 61 11.67 -8.00 8.79
CA VAL A 61 12.36 -9.00 9.63
C VAL A 61 13.18 -9.95 8.77
N VAL A 62 12.60 -10.47 7.68
CA VAL A 62 13.29 -11.41 6.78
C VAL A 62 14.46 -10.71 6.09
N LEU A 63 14.23 -9.52 5.53
CA LEU A 63 15.29 -8.77 4.85
C LEU A 63 16.40 -8.33 5.80
N ALA A 64 16.09 -7.91 7.04
CA ALA A 64 17.11 -7.56 8.02
C ALA A 64 17.95 -8.78 8.42
N SER A 65 17.33 -9.94 8.55
CA SER A 65 18.02 -11.20 8.82
C SER A 65 18.96 -11.58 7.67
N TRP A 66 18.49 -11.47 6.43
CA TRP A 66 19.31 -11.70 5.23
C TRP A 66 20.45 -10.70 5.10
N TYR A 67 20.20 -9.42 5.39
CA TYR A 67 21.23 -8.39 5.36
C TYR A 67 22.36 -8.70 6.33
N ARG A 68 22.05 -9.04 7.58
CA ARG A 68 23.06 -9.39 8.58
C ARG A 68 23.83 -10.66 8.24
N ALA A 69 23.15 -11.66 7.68
CA ALA A 69 23.80 -12.87 7.20
C ALA A 69 24.75 -12.56 6.02
N TYR A 70 24.30 -11.72 5.09
CA TYR A 70 25.08 -11.25 3.94
C TYR A 70 26.32 -10.47 4.39
N THR A 71 26.18 -9.46 5.25
CA THR A 71 27.33 -8.67 5.73
C THR A 71 28.31 -9.54 6.50
N SER A 72 27.83 -10.38 7.43
CA SER A 72 28.67 -11.30 8.21
C SER A 72 29.46 -12.27 7.31
N THR A 73 28.80 -12.83 6.28
CA THR A 73 29.46 -13.74 5.34
C THR A 73 30.52 -13.02 4.49
N MET A 74 30.20 -11.82 4.01
CA MET A 74 31.14 -11.05 3.18
C MET A 74 32.31 -10.50 3.97
N ASP A 75 32.09 -10.08 5.22
CA ASP A 75 33.13 -9.66 6.15
C ASP A 75 34.07 -10.85 6.47
N PHE A 76 33.51 -12.05 6.67
CA PHE A 76 34.30 -13.27 6.84
C PHE A 76 35.14 -13.62 5.60
N LEU A 77 34.61 -13.38 4.41
CA LEU A 77 35.31 -13.61 3.13
C LEU A 77 36.25 -12.46 2.74
N GLY A 78 36.26 -11.34 3.47
CA GLY A 78 37.06 -10.16 3.17
C GLY A 78 36.67 -9.43 1.88
N ILE A 79 35.44 -9.61 1.39
CA ILE A 79 34.96 -9.01 0.13
C ILE A 79 34.30 -7.67 0.44
N PRO A 80 34.77 -6.53 -0.14
CA PRO A 80 34.14 -5.24 0.07
C PRO A 80 32.73 -5.21 -0.55
N THR A 81 31.72 -4.90 0.27
CA THR A 81 30.30 -4.92 -0.12
C THR A 81 29.73 -3.55 -0.49
N LYS A 82 30.47 -2.48 -0.20
CA LYS A 82 30.11 -1.09 -0.52
C LYS A 82 31.34 -0.27 -0.89
N MET A 83 31.16 0.70 -1.76
CA MET A 83 32.15 1.71 -2.11
C MET A 83 31.64 3.07 -1.66
N CYS A 84 32.45 3.85 -0.96
CA CYS A 84 32.06 5.15 -0.43
C CYS A 84 32.82 6.28 -1.13
N TRP A 85 32.10 7.30 -1.55
CA TRP A 85 32.60 8.48 -2.23
C TRP A 85 32.31 9.72 -1.39
N THR A 86 33.21 10.70 -1.38
CA THR A 86 32.95 12.01 -0.79
C THR A 86 32.44 12.92 -1.90
N ILE A 87 31.21 13.43 -1.77
CA ILE A 87 30.57 14.28 -2.78
C ILE A 87 30.49 15.70 -2.24
N ASN A 88 31.06 16.65 -2.98
CA ASN A 88 30.92 18.08 -2.71
C ASN A 88 29.53 18.56 -3.18
N ARG A 89 28.77 19.21 -2.29
CA ARG A 89 27.38 19.63 -2.55
C ARG A 89 27.23 21.04 -3.13
N GLY A 90 28.34 21.72 -3.42
CA GLY A 90 28.38 23.10 -3.92
C GLY A 90 29.07 24.07 -2.94
N GLU A 91 29.06 25.36 -3.25
CA GLU A 91 29.69 26.38 -2.39
C GLU A 91 28.89 26.57 -1.08
N GLY A 92 29.58 26.47 0.06
CA GLY A 92 29.02 26.75 1.39
C GLY A 92 28.31 25.57 2.08
N LEU A 93 28.33 24.37 1.50
CA LEU A 93 27.79 23.14 2.12
C LEU A 93 28.91 22.14 2.41
N ASP A 94 28.84 21.50 3.58
CA ASP A 94 29.82 20.49 3.96
C ASP A 94 29.78 19.29 3.00
N PRO A 95 30.95 18.72 2.64
CA PRO A 95 31.01 17.53 1.80
C PRO A 95 30.39 16.35 2.53
N VAL A 96 29.68 15.48 1.80
CA VAL A 96 28.99 14.35 2.41
C VAL A 96 29.40 13.02 1.81
N GLU A 97 29.56 12.02 2.67
CA GLU A 97 29.87 10.66 2.28
C GLU A 97 28.64 9.95 1.70
N SER A 98 28.79 9.40 0.50
CA SER A 98 27.79 8.63 -0.25
C SER A 98 28.34 7.26 -0.57
N CYS A 99 27.82 6.24 0.13
CA CYS A 99 28.16 4.84 -0.14
C CYS A 99 27.20 4.17 -1.12
N GLU A 100 27.71 3.30 -1.99
CA GLU A 100 26.91 2.53 -2.95
C GLU A 100 27.28 1.05 -2.86
N GLY A 101 26.29 0.18 -3.10
CA GLY A 101 26.46 -1.27 -3.08
C GLY A 101 25.51 -1.99 -2.11
N LEU A 102 25.51 -3.32 -2.17
CA LEU A 102 24.63 -4.16 -1.36
C LEU A 102 24.98 -4.15 0.14
N GLY A 103 26.18 -3.67 0.51
CA GLY A 103 26.57 -3.39 1.89
C GLY A 103 25.99 -2.09 2.45
N ASP A 104 25.30 -1.28 1.64
CA ASP A 104 24.50 -0.15 2.13
C ASP A 104 23.07 -0.63 2.42
N PRO A 105 22.52 -0.38 3.63
CA PRO A 105 21.22 -0.91 4.00
C PRO A 105 20.05 -0.42 3.12
N ALA A 106 20.12 0.81 2.59
CA ALA A 106 19.05 1.34 1.74
C ALA A 106 19.04 0.66 0.36
N TYR A 107 20.22 0.50 -0.23
CA TYR A 107 20.37 -0.22 -1.50
C TYR A 107 19.96 -1.68 -1.36
N PHE A 108 20.39 -2.37 -0.30
CA PHE A 108 19.98 -3.76 -0.07
C PHE A 108 18.46 -3.88 0.01
N TYR A 109 17.81 -3.05 0.83
CA TYR A 109 16.37 -3.09 1.04
C TYR A 109 15.58 -2.88 -0.27
N VAL A 110 15.94 -1.86 -1.06
CA VAL A 110 15.26 -1.57 -2.34
C VAL A 110 15.57 -2.62 -3.42
N THR A 111 16.80 -3.14 -3.46
CA THR A 111 17.20 -4.14 -4.47
C THR A 111 16.35 -5.40 -4.36
N PHE A 112 16.08 -5.90 -3.16
CA PHE A 112 15.24 -7.08 -2.97
C PHE A 112 13.78 -6.85 -3.41
N VAL A 113 13.26 -5.64 -3.23
CA VAL A 113 11.94 -5.28 -3.77
C VAL A 113 11.95 -5.34 -5.30
N PHE A 114 12.99 -4.81 -5.95
CA PHE A 114 13.10 -4.86 -7.40
C PHE A 114 13.29 -6.29 -7.93
N LEU A 115 14.11 -7.12 -7.27
CA LEU A 115 14.25 -8.54 -7.62
C LEU A 115 12.91 -9.27 -7.55
N LEU A 116 12.13 -9.03 -6.49
CA LEU A 116 10.83 -9.62 -6.29
C LEU A 116 9.82 -9.19 -7.38
N ASN A 117 9.88 -7.93 -7.83
CA ASN A 117 9.08 -7.43 -8.95
C ASN A 117 9.57 -7.93 -10.33
N GLY A 118 10.87 -8.20 -10.48
CA GLY A 118 11.40 -8.90 -11.64
C GLY A 118 10.87 -10.35 -11.73
N ALA A 119 10.78 -11.04 -10.59
CA ALA A 119 10.15 -12.36 -10.51
C ALA A 119 8.66 -12.30 -10.85
N MET A 120 7.94 -11.27 -10.41
CA MET A 120 6.55 -11.03 -10.80
C MET A 120 6.38 -10.92 -12.32
N LEU A 121 7.23 -10.18 -13.03
CA LEU A 121 7.18 -10.08 -14.49
C LEU A 121 7.41 -11.43 -15.18
N SER A 122 8.30 -12.26 -14.62
CA SER A 122 8.52 -13.62 -15.09
C SER A 122 7.26 -14.49 -14.92
N LEU A 123 6.55 -14.34 -13.79
CA LEU A 123 5.27 -14.99 -13.55
C LEU A 123 4.18 -14.51 -14.52
N PHE A 124 4.13 -13.22 -14.86
CA PHE A 124 3.21 -12.71 -15.88
C PHE A 124 3.44 -13.34 -17.25
N PHE A 125 4.69 -13.54 -17.66
CA PHE A 125 5.02 -14.21 -18.91
C PHE A 125 4.52 -15.67 -18.91
N ILE A 126 4.77 -16.40 -17.82
CA ILE A 126 4.31 -17.78 -17.65
C ILE A 126 2.78 -17.84 -17.67
N TYR A 127 2.13 -16.92 -16.96
CA TYR A 127 0.68 -16.84 -16.87
C TYR A 127 0.03 -16.53 -18.22
N GLY A 128 0.48 -15.50 -18.94
CA GLY A 128 -0.02 -15.17 -20.27
C GLY A 128 0.21 -16.31 -21.27
N THR A 129 1.33 -17.03 -21.16
CA THR A 129 1.61 -18.21 -21.99
C THR A 129 0.65 -19.36 -21.67
N TYR A 130 0.37 -19.61 -20.39
CA TYR A 130 -0.52 -20.68 -19.95
C TYR A 130 -1.99 -20.42 -20.33
N LEU A 131 -2.45 -19.17 -20.16
CA LEU A 131 -3.83 -18.76 -20.42
C LEU A 131 -4.15 -18.74 -21.93
N SER A 132 -3.24 -18.22 -22.75
CA SER A 132 -3.42 -18.18 -24.21
C SER A 132 -3.07 -19.50 -24.93
N GLY A 133 -2.25 -20.36 -24.30
CA GLY A 133 -1.69 -21.55 -24.94
C GLY A 133 -0.59 -21.25 -25.97
N SER A 134 -0.03 -20.03 -25.97
CA SER A 134 0.98 -19.57 -26.93
C SER A 134 2.06 -18.71 -26.26
N ARG A 135 3.32 -18.90 -26.65
CA ARG A 135 4.45 -18.06 -26.17
C ARG A 135 4.28 -16.57 -26.53
N LEU A 136 3.58 -16.29 -27.63
CA LEU A 136 3.25 -14.91 -28.01
C LEU A 136 2.28 -14.27 -27.03
N GLY A 137 1.38 -15.03 -26.40
CA GLY A 137 0.49 -14.48 -25.38
C GLY A 137 1.24 -14.01 -24.14
N GLY A 138 2.27 -14.74 -23.71
CA GLY A 138 3.17 -14.27 -22.63
C GLY A 138 3.90 -12.98 -22.99
N THR A 139 4.36 -12.87 -24.24
CA THR A 139 5.03 -11.65 -24.75
C THR A 139 4.05 -10.47 -24.79
N VAL A 140 2.83 -10.67 -25.27
CA VAL A 140 1.75 -9.65 -25.26
C VAL A 140 1.52 -9.14 -23.84
N THR A 141 1.34 -10.03 -22.85
CA THR A 141 1.10 -9.62 -21.46
C THR A 141 2.22 -8.75 -20.91
N VAL A 142 3.48 -9.13 -21.14
CA VAL A 142 4.65 -8.38 -20.64
C VAL A 142 4.77 -7.02 -21.34
N LEU A 143 4.58 -6.95 -22.66
CA LEU A 143 4.61 -5.68 -23.40
C LEU A 143 3.47 -4.76 -22.96
N CYS A 144 2.25 -5.28 -22.82
CA CYS A 144 1.10 -4.52 -22.30
C CYS A 144 1.38 -3.94 -20.92
N PHE A 145 2.03 -4.72 -20.04
CA PHE A 145 2.44 -4.26 -18.71
C PHE A 145 3.45 -3.11 -18.80
N PHE A 146 4.50 -3.23 -19.63
CA PHE A 146 5.50 -2.17 -19.80
C PHE A 146 4.92 -0.90 -20.44
N PHE A 147 4.07 -1.02 -21.46
CA PHE A 147 3.40 0.12 -22.09
C PHE A 147 2.48 0.90 -21.14
N ASN A 148 2.00 0.24 -20.09
CA ASN A 148 1.14 0.83 -19.05
C ASN A 148 1.82 0.76 -17.67
N HIS A 149 3.16 0.82 -17.61
CA HIS A 149 3.92 0.57 -16.38
C HIS A 149 3.51 1.50 -15.23
N GLY A 150 3.35 2.81 -15.51
CA GLY A 150 2.95 3.81 -14.50
C GLY A 150 1.57 3.58 -13.88
N GLU A 151 0.67 2.86 -14.58
CA GLU A 151 -0.65 2.49 -14.09
C GLU A 151 -0.69 1.08 -13.48
N SER A 152 0.30 0.25 -13.81
CA SER A 152 0.38 -1.17 -13.46
C SER A 152 1.18 -1.43 -12.19
N THR A 153 2.10 -0.54 -11.83
CA THR A 153 2.88 -0.64 -10.60
C THR A 153 3.35 0.74 -10.12
N ARG A 154 3.57 0.84 -8.81
CA ARG A 154 4.14 2.05 -8.17
C ARG A 154 5.58 1.82 -7.69
N VAL A 155 6.16 0.67 -8.00
CA VAL A 155 7.47 0.24 -7.50
C VAL A 155 8.59 1.18 -7.92
N MET A 156 8.47 1.86 -9.07
CA MET A 156 9.45 2.85 -9.53
C MET A 156 9.57 4.05 -8.58
N TRP A 157 8.45 4.54 -8.04
CA TRP A 157 8.40 5.76 -7.23
C TRP A 157 8.35 5.48 -5.72
N THR A 158 7.68 4.41 -5.35
CA THR A 158 7.48 4.00 -3.95
C THR A 158 7.73 2.50 -3.82
N PRO A 159 9.00 2.06 -3.87
CA PRO A 159 9.33 0.63 -3.92
C PRO A 159 8.81 -0.16 -2.69
N PRO A 160 9.14 0.20 -1.44
CA PRO A 160 8.89 -0.65 -0.27
C PRO A 160 7.50 -0.43 0.34
N LEU A 161 6.48 -0.38 -0.50
CA LEU A 161 5.09 -0.46 -0.04
C LEU A 161 4.70 -1.92 0.21
N ARG A 162 3.74 -2.14 1.10
CA ARG A 162 3.27 -3.49 1.46
C ARG A 162 2.74 -4.27 0.26
N GLU A 163 1.99 -3.59 -0.59
CA GLU A 163 1.50 -4.15 -1.84
C GLU A 163 2.63 -4.64 -2.76
N SER A 164 3.79 -3.97 -2.79
CA SER A 164 4.93 -4.37 -3.63
C SER A 164 5.53 -5.72 -3.20
N PHE A 165 5.47 -6.05 -1.90
CA PHE A 165 5.92 -7.34 -1.38
C PHE A 165 4.89 -8.45 -1.63
N SER A 166 3.60 -8.14 -1.48
CA SER A 166 2.52 -9.12 -1.60
C SER A 166 2.15 -9.45 -3.05
N TYR A 167 2.19 -8.47 -3.97
CA TYR A 167 1.65 -8.60 -5.31
C TYR A 167 2.21 -9.77 -6.15
N PRO A 168 3.53 -10.08 -6.16
CA PRO A 168 4.03 -11.28 -6.85
C PRO A 168 3.35 -12.58 -6.40
N PHE A 169 3.05 -12.71 -5.11
CA PHE A 169 2.36 -13.86 -4.57
C PHE A 169 0.88 -13.91 -4.98
N LEU A 170 0.24 -12.76 -5.20
CA LEU A 170 -1.09 -12.69 -5.82
C LEU A 170 -1.05 -13.24 -7.25
N VAL A 171 -0.07 -12.83 -8.06
CA VAL A 171 0.07 -13.31 -9.44
C VAL A 171 0.31 -14.83 -9.46
N LEU A 172 1.20 -15.33 -8.59
CA LEU A 172 1.45 -16.77 -8.44
C LEU A 172 0.18 -17.52 -8.02
N GLN A 173 -0.54 -16.99 -7.03
CA GLN A 173 -1.78 -17.56 -6.52
C GLN A 173 -2.87 -17.62 -7.60
N MET A 174 -3.03 -16.56 -8.40
CA MET A 174 -3.99 -16.53 -9.50
C MET A 174 -3.61 -17.53 -10.59
N LEU A 175 -2.33 -17.66 -10.92
CA LEU A 175 -1.82 -18.67 -11.86
C LEU A 175 -2.11 -20.10 -11.37
N LEU A 176 -1.85 -20.39 -10.09
CA LEU A 176 -2.13 -21.68 -9.47
C LEU A 176 -3.64 -21.98 -9.46
N LEU A 177 -4.47 -21.00 -9.14
CA LEU A 177 -5.92 -21.15 -9.19
C LEU A 177 -6.41 -21.44 -10.62
N THR A 178 -5.92 -20.70 -11.61
CA THR A 178 -6.18 -20.94 -13.04
C THR A 178 -5.78 -22.36 -13.45
N TYR A 179 -4.63 -22.84 -12.96
CA TYR A 179 -4.20 -24.23 -13.18
C TYR A 179 -5.13 -25.27 -12.54
N ILE A 180 -5.60 -25.02 -11.31
CA ILE A 180 -6.56 -25.88 -10.60
C ILE A 180 -7.91 -25.92 -11.31
N LEU A 181 -8.41 -24.77 -11.78
CA LEU A 181 -9.68 -24.69 -12.51
C LEU A 181 -9.64 -25.51 -13.79
N ARG A 182 -8.53 -25.45 -14.54
CA ARG A 182 -8.31 -26.18 -15.79
C ARG A 182 -8.12 -27.70 -15.58
N THR A 183 -7.48 -28.10 -14.49
CA THR A 183 -7.16 -29.51 -14.22
C THR A 183 -8.37 -30.27 -13.68
N ARG A 184 -8.66 -31.48 -14.16
CA ARG A 184 -9.83 -32.26 -13.69
C ARG A 184 -9.72 -32.65 -12.22
N ASN A 185 -8.57 -33.20 -11.81
CA ASN A 185 -8.26 -33.59 -10.44
C ASN A 185 -7.00 -32.87 -9.96
N PRO A 186 -7.12 -31.81 -9.15
CA PRO A 186 -5.96 -31.08 -8.65
C PRO A 186 -5.14 -31.96 -7.69
N SER A 187 -3.81 -31.90 -7.83
CA SER A 187 -2.92 -32.61 -6.90
C SER A 187 -2.93 -31.93 -5.52
N LYS A 188 -2.69 -32.71 -4.45
CA LYS A 188 -2.54 -32.16 -3.09
C LYS A 188 -1.41 -31.12 -3.03
N ASN A 189 -0.32 -31.35 -3.77
CA ASN A 189 0.82 -30.43 -3.81
C ASN A 189 0.43 -29.08 -4.43
N THR A 190 -0.40 -29.07 -5.47
CA THR A 190 -0.90 -27.84 -6.09
C THR A 190 -1.80 -27.06 -5.13
N MET A 191 -2.67 -27.76 -4.38
CA MET A 191 -3.53 -27.12 -3.37
C MET A 191 -2.70 -26.56 -2.20
N MET A 192 -1.67 -27.28 -1.78
CA MET A 192 -0.72 -26.79 -0.77
C MET A 192 0.05 -25.56 -1.26
N ALA A 193 0.49 -25.56 -2.53
CA ALA A 193 1.15 -24.40 -3.14
C ALA A 193 0.21 -23.18 -3.21
N LEU A 194 -1.07 -23.38 -3.51
CA LEU A 194 -2.09 -22.33 -3.44
C LEU A 194 -2.21 -21.78 -2.00
N GLY A 195 -2.26 -22.67 -1.01
CA GLY A 195 -2.35 -22.29 0.40
C GLY A 195 -1.13 -21.51 0.90
N ILE A 196 0.07 -21.92 0.51
CA ILE A 196 1.33 -21.22 0.83
C ILE A 196 1.37 -19.85 0.15
N SER A 197 0.96 -19.77 -1.13
CA SER A 197 0.91 -18.49 -1.86
C SER A 197 -0.09 -17.52 -1.24
N ASN A 198 -1.25 -18.01 -0.79
CA ASN A 198 -2.23 -17.22 -0.03
C ASN A 198 -1.62 -16.67 1.28
N ILE A 199 -0.82 -17.46 1.99
CA ILE A 199 -0.15 -17.02 3.23
C ILE A 199 0.85 -15.90 2.92
N PHE A 200 1.74 -16.09 1.95
CA PHE A 200 2.70 -15.06 1.55
C PHE A 200 2.05 -13.80 0.93
N PHE A 201 0.84 -13.92 0.38
CA PHE A 201 0.07 -12.77 -0.06
C PHE A 201 -0.50 -11.97 1.12
N MET A 202 -1.06 -12.64 2.13
CA MET A 202 -1.70 -12.00 3.29
C MET A 202 -0.71 -11.47 4.33
N LEU A 203 0.41 -12.17 4.58
CA LEU A 203 1.34 -11.81 5.65
C LEU A 203 1.94 -10.40 5.52
N PRO A 204 2.36 -9.91 4.33
CA PRO A 204 2.92 -8.57 4.21
C PRO A 204 1.85 -7.47 4.10
N TRP A 205 0.61 -7.80 3.75
CA TRP A 205 -0.37 -6.79 3.33
C TRP A 205 -1.77 -7.04 3.91
N GLN A 206 -2.16 -6.17 4.85
CA GLN A 206 -3.45 -6.22 5.55
C GLN A 206 -4.68 -6.20 4.63
N PHE A 207 -4.60 -5.50 3.49
CA PHE A 207 -5.73 -5.34 2.57
C PHE A 207 -5.87 -6.49 1.57
N ALA A 208 -4.96 -7.48 1.60
CA ALA A 208 -5.03 -8.68 0.78
C ALA A 208 -6.38 -9.40 0.87
N GLN A 209 -7.02 -9.36 2.05
CA GLN A 209 -8.33 -9.94 2.31
C GLN A 209 -9.44 -9.41 1.38
N PHE A 210 -9.39 -8.15 0.97
CA PHE A 210 -10.39 -7.58 0.06
C PHE A 210 -10.23 -8.13 -1.36
N VAL A 211 -8.99 -8.37 -1.81
CA VAL A 211 -8.70 -8.98 -3.11
C VAL A 211 -9.08 -10.46 -3.11
N LEU A 212 -8.80 -11.20 -2.03
CA LEU A 212 -9.23 -12.59 -1.91
C LEU A 212 -10.75 -12.72 -1.80
N LEU A 213 -11.44 -11.74 -1.19
CA LEU A 213 -12.89 -11.69 -1.16
C LEU A 213 -13.48 -11.59 -2.57
N THR A 214 -12.97 -10.71 -3.45
CA THR A 214 -13.47 -10.64 -4.83
C THR A 214 -13.20 -11.92 -5.61
N GLN A 215 -12.07 -12.57 -5.36
CA GLN A 215 -11.74 -13.86 -5.96
C GLN A 215 -12.71 -14.97 -5.52
N VAL A 216 -12.97 -15.09 -4.21
CA VAL A 216 -13.93 -16.07 -3.68
C VAL A 216 -15.34 -15.77 -4.18
N ALA A 217 -15.73 -14.50 -4.29
CA ALA A 217 -16.99 -14.07 -4.87
C ALA A 217 -17.13 -14.52 -6.34
N SER A 218 -16.09 -14.30 -7.15
CA SER A 218 -16.05 -14.70 -8.57
C SER A 218 -16.10 -16.22 -8.74
N LEU A 219 -15.42 -16.98 -7.87
CA LEU A 219 -15.50 -18.44 -7.84
C LEU A 219 -16.89 -18.94 -7.44
N PHE A 220 -17.50 -18.32 -6.43
CA PHE A 220 -18.85 -18.65 -5.98
C PHE A 220 -19.91 -18.33 -7.05
N ALA A 221 -19.79 -17.19 -7.73
CA ALA A 221 -20.64 -16.87 -8.88
C ALA A 221 -20.46 -17.91 -10.02
N SER A 222 -19.22 -18.34 -10.29
CA SER A 222 -18.95 -19.42 -11.27
C SER A 222 -19.53 -20.77 -10.84
N TYR A 223 -19.63 -21.03 -9.53
CA TYR A 223 -20.29 -22.20 -8.96
C TYR A 223 -21.82 -22.15 -9.11
N ILE A 224 -22.45 -21.01 -8.79
CA ILE A 224 -23.91 -20.82 -8.96
C ILE A 224 -24.33 -20.98 -10.42
N LEU A 225 -23.51 -20.48 -11.36
CA LEU A 225 -23.77 -20.61 -12.79
C LEU A 225 -23.59 -22.05 -13.33
N GLY A 226 -23.20 -23.01 -12.47
CA GLY A 226 -23.07 -24.42 -12.83
C GLY A 226 -21.77 -24.80 -13.53
N TYR A 227 -20.80 -23.89 -13.64
CA TYR A 227 -19.53 -24.15 -14.32
C TYR A 227 -18.51 -24.85 -13.43
N LEU A 228 -18.53 -24.61 -12.11
CA LEU A 228 -17.58 -25.18 -11.16
C LEU A 228 -18.19 -26.37 -10.40
N SER A 229 -17.46 -27.48 -10.30
CA SER A 229 -17.94 -28.65 -9.54
C SER A 229 -17.90 -28.38 -8.02
N PRO A 230 -18.87 -28.91 -7.24
CA PRO A 230 -18.91 -28.71 -5.78
C PRO A 230 -17.63 -29.18 -5.08
N ALA A 231 -17.08 -30.32 -5.49
CA ALA A 231 -15.86 -30.88 -4.90
C ALA A 231 -14.64 -29.96 -5.08
N LYS A 232 -14.50 -29.32 -6.26
CA LYS A 232 -13.43 -28.35 -6.50
C LYS A 232 -13.63 -27.09 -5.67
N MET A 233 -14.86 -26.56 -5.63
CA MET A 233 -15.18 -25.38 -4.84
C MET A 233 -14.87 -25.59 -3.36
N GLN A 234 -15.32 -26.73 -2.79
CA GLN A 234 -15.06 -27.07 -1.39
C GLN A 234 -13.56 -27.22 -1.11
N SER A 235 -12.82 -27.87 -2.01
CA SER A 235 -11.36 -28.04 -1.84
C SER A 235 -10.64 -26.69 -1.83
N VAL A 236 -11.00 -25.76 -2.72
CA VAL A 236 -10.44 -24.40 -2.76
C VAL A 236 -10.83 -23.62 -1.50
N LEU A 237 -12.11 -23.65 -1.10
CA LEU A 237 -12.57 -22.97 0.12
C LEU A 237 -11.83 -23.45 1.37
N VAL A 238 -11.64 -24.77 1.51
CA VAL A 238 -10.88 -25.34 2.64
C VAL A 238 -9.44 -24.87 2.63
N THR A 239 -8.79 -24.80 1.46
CA THR A 239 -7.44 -24.22 1.36
C THR A 239 -7.41 -22.76 1.81
N HIS A 240 -8.38 -21.94 1.39
CA HIS A 240 -8.48 -20.54 1.83
C HIS A 240 -8.71 -20.42 3.34
N MET A 241 -9.55 -21.29 3.94
CA MET A 241 -9.78 -21.32 5.39
C MET A 241 -8.54 -21.74 6.18
N ILE A 242 -7.80 -22.76 5.71
CA ILE A 242 -6.54 -23.19 6.34
C ILE A 242 -5.51 -22.07 6.26
N SER A 243 -5.34 -21.43 5.10
CA SER A 243 -4.42 -20.29 4.94
C SER A 243 -4.78 -19.14 5.88
N LEU A 244 -6.09 -18.83 6.02
CA LEU A 244 -6.57 -17.81 6.95
C LEU A 244 -6.21 -18.15 8.41
N ALA A 245 -6.45 -19.40 8.83
CA ALA A 245 -6.14 -19.86 10.18
C ALA A 245 -4.63 -19.80 10.48
N VAL A 246 -3.79 -20.24 9.54
CA VAL A 246 -2.33 -20.15 9.68
C VAL A 246 -1.88 -18.70 9.75
N CYS A 247 -2.39 -17.82 8.89
CA CYS A 247 -2.09 -16.39 8.94
C CYS A 247 -2.52 -15.73 10.26
N PHE A 248 -3.68 -16.11 10.80
CA PHE A 248 -4.16 -15.61 12.10
C PHE A 248 -3.20 -16.00 13.24
N LEU A 249 -2.71 -17.24 13.25
CA LEU A 249 -1.72 -17.70 14.23
C LEU A 249 -0.38 -16.97 14.07
N LEU A 250 0.10 -16.85 12.83
CA LEU A 250 1.37 -16.17 12.55
C LEU A 250 1.32 -14.71 13.00
N MET A 251 0.23 -13.99 12.71
CA MET A 251 0.05 -12.57 13.06
C MET A 251 -0.38 -12.32 14.52
N PHE A 252 -0.10 -13.25 15.44
CA PHE A 252 -0.36 -13.11 16.89
C PHE A 252 -1.83 -12.78 17.21
N GLY A 253 -2.76 -13.46 16.53
CA GLY A 253 -4.20 -13.28 16.75
C GLY A 253 -4.67 -11.88 16.38
N ASN A 254 -4.35 -11.42 15.17
CA ASN A 254 -4.86 -10.16 14.65
C ASN A 254 -6.38 -10.26 14.46
N SER A 255 -7.14 -9.50 15.27
CA SER A 255 -8.61 -9.49 15.28
C SER A 255 -9.19 -9.03 13.95
N MET A 256 -8.54 -8.08 13.27
CA MET A 256 -9.01 -7.50 12.00
C MET A 256 -9.17 -8.58 10.92
N LEU A 257 -8.28 -9.57 10.89
CA LEU A 257 -8.34 -10.65 9.89
C LEU A 257 -9.56 -11.55 10.09
N LEU A 258 -9.87 -11.89 11.35
CA LEU A 258 -10.97 -12.81 11.68
C LEU A 258 -12.34 -12.13 11.57
N THR A 259 -12.43 -10.84 11.90
CA THR A 259 -13.67 -10.05 11.78
C THR A 259 -13.93 -9.53 10.37
N SER A 260 -13.09 -9.90 9.41
CA SER A 260 -13.18 -9.41 8.03
C SER A 260 -14.37 -9.99 7.26
N PHE A 261 -14.79 -9.26 6.22
CA PHE A 261 -15.76 -9.77 5.24
C PHE A 261 -15.26 -11.04 4.54
N TYR A 262 -13.94 -11.19 4.35
CA TYR A 262 -13.35 -12.38 3.75
C TYR A 262 -13.54 -13.61 4.64
N ALA A 263 -13.16 -13.54 5.91
CA ALA A 263 -13.35 -14.63 6.87
C ALA A 263 -14.83 -15.03 6.97
N SER A 264 -15.70 -14.03 7.10
CA SER A 264 -17.15 -14.22 7.16
C SER A 264 -17.67 -14.88 5.89
N SER A 265 -17.20 -14.45 4.71
CA SER A 265 -17.65 -15.00 3.43
C SER A 265 -17.28 -16.47 3.24
N LEU A 266 -16.08 -16.89 3.71
CA LEU A 266 -15.63 -18.27 3.60
C LEU A 266 -16.54 -19.20 4.41
N VAL A 267 -16.85 -18.81 5.66
CA VAL A 267 -17.75 -19.57 6.53
C VAL A 267 -19.16 -19.58 5.95
N SER A 268 -19.67 -18.43 5.48
CA SER A 268 -21.00 -18.34 4.87
C SER A 268 -21.14 -19.23 3.63
N ILE A 269 -20.14 -19.28 2.74
CA ILE A 269 -20.20 -20.16 1.55
C ILE A 269 -20.08 -21.63 1.95
N TRP A 270 -19.27 -21.94 2.97
CA TRP A 270 -19.11 -23.31 3.44
C TRP A 270 -20.39 -23.87 4.07
N VAL A 271 -21.13 -23.05 4.81
CA VAL A 271 -22.40 -23.44 5.47
C VAL A 271 -23.60 -23.33 4.52
N MET A 272 -23.68 -22.27 3.72
CA MET A 272 -24.84 -21.95 2.87
C MET A 272 -24.45 -21.85 1.40
N GLN A 273 -24.86 -22.83 0.59
CA GLN A 273 -24.57 -22.90 -0.85
C GLN A 273 -25.48 -22.01 -1.74
N CYS A 274 -26.21 -21.05 -1.16
CA CYS A 274 -27.31 -20.33 -1.83
C CYS A 274 -27.19 -18.79 -1.82
N LEU A 275 -28.11 -18.13 -2.55
CA LEU A 275 -28.28 -16.67 -2.71
C LEU A 275 -28.28 -15.84 -1.40
N ALA A 276 -28.51 -16.47 -0.25
CA ALA A 276 -28.39 -15.85 1.06
C ALA A 276 -26.94 -15.51 1.48
N TRP A 277 -25.94 -15.84 0.66
CA TRP A 277 -24.52 -15.61 0.95
C TRP A 277 -24.21 -14.17 1.36
N VAL A 278 -24.69 -13.16 0.61
CA VAL A 278 -24.37 -11.75 0.90
C VAL A 278 -24.94 -11.34 2.25
N VAL A 279 -26.21 -11.66 2.50
CA VAL A 279 -26.90 -11.33 3.76
C VAL A 279 -26.25 -12.05 4.93
N SER A 280 -25.96 -13.36 4.78
CA SER A 280 -25.27 -14.17 5.79
C SER A 280 -23.88 -13.62 6.11
N THR A 281 -23.10 -13.24 5.09
CA THR A 281 -21.75 -12.69 5.26
C THR A 281 -21.79 -11.39 6.05
N VAL A 282 -22.75 -10.50 5.75
CA VAL A 282 -22.92 -9.22 6.45
C VAL A 282 -23.31 -9.46 7.91
N ILE A 283 -24.30 -10.32 8.16
CA ILE A 283 -24.75 -10.65 9.53
C ILE A 283 -23.60 -11.26 10.33
N LEU A 284 -22.90 -12.25 9.76
CA LEU A 284 -21.78 -12.91 10.44
C LEU A 284 -20.64 -11.95 10.75
N LYS A 285 -20.32 -11.04 9.81
CA LYS A 285 -19.32 -9.98 10.02
C LYS A 285 -19.70 -9.08 11.20
N PHE A 286 -20.96 -8.63 11.28
CA PHE A 286 -21.42 -7.80 12.40
C PHE A 286 -21.39 -8.56 13.72
N MET A 287 -21.81 -9.84 13.74
CA MET A 287 -21.74 -10.67 14.94
C MET A 287 -20.30 -10.87 15.42
N LEU A 288 -19.37 -11.20 14.53
CA LEU A 288 -17.95 -11.36 14.86
C LEU A 288 -17.33 -10.05 15.36
N SER A 289 -17.62 -8.93 14.72
CA SER A 289 -17.14 -7.61 15.15
C SER A 289 -17.61 -7.24 16.56
N VAL A 290 -18.85 -7.57 16.92
CA VAL A 290 -19.38 -7.36 18.29
C VAL A 290 -18.72 -8.29 19.30
N ILE A 291 -18.57 -9.59 18.98
CA ILE A 291 -17.95 -10.57 19.88
C ILE A 291 -16.49 -10.24 20.19
N PHE A 292 -15.73 -9.82 19.16
CA PHE A 292 -14.30 -9.53 19.28
C PHE A 292 -14.01 -8.04 19.60
N GLY A 293 -15.04 -7.20 19.73
CA GLY A 293 -14.89 -5.77 20.01
C GLY A 293 -14.11 -4.97 18.94
N ALA A 294 -14.07 -5.47 17.70
CA ALA A 294 -13.28 -4.86 16.63
C ALA A 294 -14.07 -3.75 15.93
N SER A 295 -13.59 -2.51 16.02
CA SER A 295 -14.17 -1.32 15.36
C SER A 295 -13.30 -0.76 14.22
N ASP A 296 -12.18 -1.41 13.90
CA ASP A 296 -11.16 -0.89 12.98
C ASP A 296 -11.68 -0.72 11.53
N ASP A 297 -12.57 -1.62 11.08
CA ASP A 297 -13.20 -1.57 9.74
C ASP A 297 -14.37 -0.58 9.63
N ALA A 298 -14.77 0.07 10.72
CA ALA A 298 -15.89 1.02 10.70
C ALA A 298 -15.62 2.19 9.74
N HIS A 299 -14.36 2.62 9.63
CA HIS A 299 -13.97 3.72 8.74
C HIS A 299 -14.17 3.37 7.25
N ILE A 300 -13.95 2.11 6.83
CA ILE A 300 -14.12 1.68 5.43
C ILE A 300 -15.59 1.76 5.02
N SER A 301 -16.49 1.33 5.90
CA SER A 301 -17.93 1.47 5.70
C SER A 301 -18.35 2.93 5.59
N SER A 302 -17.82 3.79 6.47
CA SER A 302 -18.06 5.23 6.44
C SER A 302 -17.54 5.89 5.16
N LEU A 303 -16.39 5.43 4.64
CA LEU A 303 -15.79 5.91 3.39
C LEU A 303 -16.62 5.54 2.16
N ILE A 304 -17.13 4.31 2.11
CA ILE A 304 -18.05 3.90 1.03
C ILE A 304 -19.35 4.70 1.14
N LYS A 305 -19.88 4.87 2.37
CA LYS A 305 -21.08 5.67 2.61
C LYS A 305 -20.88 7.13 2.18
N SER A 306 -19.74 7.76 2.47
CA SER A 306 -19.46 9.15 2.07
C SER A 306 -19.30 9.31 0.55
N LYS A 307 -18.90 8.25 -0.17
CA LYS A 307 -18.83 8.27 -1.63
C LYS A 307 -20.20 8.23 -2.32
N PHE A 308 -21.18 7.56 -1.73
CA PHE A 308 -22.51 7.37 -2.32
C PHE A 308 -23.62 8.21 -1.67
N THR A 309 -23.33 8.87 -0.54
CA THR A 309 -24.29 9.69 0.19
C THR A 309 -23.66 11.03 0.58
N SER A 310 -24.45 11.96 1.11
CA SER A 310 -23.94 13.24 1.63
C SER A 310 -23.24 13.15 3.00
N TYR A 311 -22.95 11.93 3.49
CA TYR A 311 -22.28 11.72 4.77
C TYR A 311 -20.84 12.23 4.73
N LYS A 312 -20.45 13.06 5.70
CA LYS A 312 -19.10 13.61 5.84
C LYS A 312 -18.75 13.68 7.32
N ASP A 313 -17.55 13.23 7.64
CA ASP A 313 -16.91 13.40 8.95
C ASP A 313 -15.41 13.68 8.73
N PHE A 314 -14.69 13.99 9.80
CA PHE A 314 -13.26 14.31 9.72
C PHE A 314 -12.44 13.18 9.05
N ASP A 315 -12.70 11.93 9.43
CA ASP A 315 -11.94 10.77 8.96
C ASP A 315 -12.20 10.48 7.48
N THR A 316 -13.47 10.44 7.07
CA THR A 316 -13.85 10.24 5.66
C THR A 316 -13.33 11.36 4.78
N MET A 317 -13.36 12.61 5.23
CA MET A 317 -12.83 13.74 4.47
C MET A 317 -11.31 13.70 4.32
N MET A 318 -10.58 13.19 5.31
CA MET A 318 -9.14 12.93 5.20
C MET A 318 -8.81 12.04 4.00
N TYR A 319 -9.65 11.03 3.74
CA TYR A 319 -9.52 10.15 2.59
C TYR A 319 -10.10 10.76 1.30
N THR A 320 -11.34 11.27 1.29
CA THR A 320 -11.99 11.75 0.06
C THR A 320 -11.37 13.03 -0.51
N CYS A 321 -10.64 13.80 0.30
CA CYS A 321 -9.90 14.98 -0.15
C CYS A 321 -8.50 14.66 -0.72
N ALA A 322 -8.04 13.42 -0.56
CA ALA A 322 -6.82 12.89 -1.15
C ALA A 322 -7.13 12.28 -2.53
N ALA A 323 -6.29 12.56 -3.53
CA ALA A 323 -6.53 12.12 -4.91
C ALA A 323 -6.50 10.59 -5.06
N GLU A 324 -5.74 9.92 -4.20
CA GLU A 324 -5.50 8.47 -4.22
C GLU A 324 -6.76 7.64 -3.90
N PHE A 325 -7.69 8.22 -3.13
CA PHE A 325 -8.95 7.59 -2.73
C PHE A 325 -10.14 8.14 -3.51
N ASP A 326 -9.91 8.98 -4.53
CA ASP A 326 -10.98 9.48 -5.39
C ASP A 326 -11.44 8.42 -6.40
N PHE A 327 -12.52 8.71 -7.12
CA PHE A 327 -12.96 7.92 -8.27
C PHE A 327 -11.90 7.92 -9.38
N ILE A 328 -11.99 6.93 -10.28
CA ILE A 328 -11.02 6.80 -11.36
C ILE A 328 -10.92 8.07 -12.22
N GLU A 329 -9.71 8.62 -12.34
CA GLU A 329 -9.45 9.80 -13.16
C GLU A 329 -9.75 9.51 -14.63
N THR A 330 -10.44 10.43 -15.30
CA THR A 330 -10.73 10.33 -16.74
C THR A 330 -9.44 10.21 -17.57
N GLU A 331 -8.35 10.84 -17.14
CA GLU A 331 -7.05 10.72 -17.80
C GLU A 331 -6.55 9.27 -17.82
N THR A 332 -6.73 8.52 -16.72
CA THR A 332 -6.34 7.10 -16.64
C THR A 332 -7.11 6.27 -17.68
N LEU A 333 -8.42 6.52 -17.85
CA LEU A 333 -9.23 5.84 -18.87
C LEU A 333 -8.79 6.22 -20.29
N ILE A 334 -8.48 7.50 -20.54
CA ILE A 334 -7.96 7.96 -21.83
C ILE A 334 -6.62 7.28 -22.15
N ARG A 335 -5.72 7.13 -21.16
CA ARG A 335 -4.46 6.41 -21.33
C ARG A 335 -4.71 4.96 -21.74
N TYR A 336 -5.64 4.24 -21.11
CA TYR A 336 -5.99 2.87 -21.50
C TYR A 336 -6.60 2.75 -22.89
N ILE A 337 -7.33 3.76 -23.36
CA ILE A 337 -7.87 3.81 -24.72
C ILE A 337 -6.74 4.04 -25.72
N LYS A 338 -5.86 5.02 -25.46
CA LYS A 338 -4.73 5.35 -26.33
C LYS A 338 -3.73 4.19 -26.46
N THR A 339 -3.51 3.41 -25.40
CA THR A 339 -2.66 2.21 -25.47
C THR A 339 -3.39 0.98 -26.02
N MET A 340 -4.65 1.10 -26.43
CA MET A 340 -5.56 0.02 -26.86
C MET A 340 -5.83 -1.07 -25.82
N LEU A 341 -5.36 -0.90 -24.57
CA LEU A 341 -5.56 -1.89 -23.52
C LEU A 341 -7.04 -2.09 -23.18
N LEU A 342 -7.80 -0.99 -23.01
CA LEU A 342 -9.23 -1.06 -22.70
C LEU A 342 -10.05 -1.58 -23.90
N PRO A 343 -9.90 -1.06 -25.14
CA PRO A 343 -10.61 -1.58 -26.32
C PRO A 343 -10.43 -3.10 -26.52
N ILE A 344 -9.20 -3.60 -26.37
CA ILE A 344 -8.90 -5.03 -26.47
C ILE A 344 -9.66 -5.84 -25.42
N ASN A 345 -9.62 -5.40 -24.16
CA ASN A 345 -10.28 -6.10 -23.07
C ASN A 345 -11.81 -6.10 -23.23
N VAL A 346 -12.40 -4.97 -23.65
CA VAL A 346 -13.83 -4.88 -23.97
C VAL A 346 -14.20 -5.82 -25.11
N LEU A 347 -13.38 -5.91 -26.16
CA LEU A 347 -13.59 -6.85 -27.27
C LEU A 347 -13.54 -8.30 -26.79
N ILE A 348 -12.57 -8.66 -25.95
CA ILE A 348 -12.43 -10.02 -25.42
C ILE A 348 -13.63 -10.39 -24.54
N VAL A 349 -14.02 -9.52 -23.61
CA VAL A 349 -15.16 -9.75 -22.72
C VAL A 349 -16.47 -9.79 -23.51
N GLY A 350 -16.67 -8.87 -24.45
CA GLY A 350 -17.84 -8.86 -25.33
C GLY A 350 -17.91 -10.13 -26.18
N PHE A 351 -16.77 -10.64 -26.63
CA PHE A 351 -16.71 -11.89 -27.38
C PHE A 351 -17.01 -13.12 -26.52
N ILE A 352 -16.50 -13.16 -25.28
CA ILE A 352 -16.82 -14.22 -24.29
C ILE A 352 -18.33 -14.19 -23.96
N ALA A 353 -18.93 -13.01 -23.84
CA ALA A 353 -20.36 -12.87 -23.57
C ALA A 353 -21.23 -13.25 -24.78
N GLY A 354 -20.81 -12.88 -26.00
CA GLY A 354 -21.56 -13.13 -27.24
C GLY A 354 -21.46 -14.57 -27.76
N ARG A 355 -20.34 -15.26 -27.52
CA ARG A 355 -20.22 -16.70 -27.77
C ARG A 355 -20.80 -17.45 -26.59
N VAL A 356 -22.01 -17.96 -26.75
CA VAL A 356 -22.77 -18.80 -25.78
C VAL A 356 -22.04 -20.10 -25.35
N ASN A 357 -20.77 -20.33 -25.76
CA ASN A 357 -19.94 -21.40 -25.24
C ASN A 357 -19.33 -21.04 -23.88
N PHE A 358 -20.20 -20.83 -22.89
CA PHE A 358 -19.83 -20.64 -21.49
C PHE A 358 -19.19 -21.88 -20.83
N ASN A 359 -18.97 -22.97 -21.57
CA ASN A 359 -18.43 -24.23 -21.05
C ASN A 359 -17.02 -24.12 -20.43
N ASN A 360 -16.32 -22.99 -20.62
CA ASN A 360 -15.00 -22.79 -20.05
C ASN A 360 -15.03 -21.94 -18.78
N VAL A 361 -15.10 -22.62 -17.63
CA VAL A 361 -15.05 -22.05 -16.27
C VAL A 361 -13.96 -20.99 -16.12
N LEU A 362 -12.83 -21.20 -16.78
CA LEU A 362 -11.67 -20.32 -16.72
C LEU A 362 -11.96 -18.92 -17.25
N LEU A 363 -12.63 -18.83 -18.39
CA LEU A 363 -12.95 -17.54 -19.04
C LEU A 363 -14.03 -16.79 -18.26
N VAL A 364 -15.00 -17.52 -17.71
CA VAL A 364 -16.06 -16.96 -16.86
C VAL A 364 -15.44 -16.37 -15.59
N TYR A 365 -14.60 -17.14 -14.89
CA TYR A 365 -13.91 -16.67 -13.69
C TYR A 365 -13.07 -15.42 -13.95
N HIS A 366 -12.24 -15.40 -15.00
CA HIS A 366 -11.41 -14.23 -15.29
C HIS A 366 -12.21 -13.00 -15.70
N SER A 367 -13.35 -13.18 -16.37
CA SER A 367 -14.26 -12.09 -16.74
C SER A 367 -14.95 -11.51 -15.51
N LEU A 368 -15.48 -12.36 -14.62
CA LEU A 368 -16.08 -11.93 -13.35
C LEU A 368 -15.05 -11.21 -12.47
N GLN A 369 -13.83 -11.74 -12.39
CA GLN A 369 -12.75 -11.12 -11.63
C GLN A 369 -12.34 -9.75 -12.23
N LEU A 370 -12.31 -9.62 -13.55
CA LEU A 370 -12.03 -8.35 -14.22
C LEU A 370 -13.10 -7.31 -13.89
N VAL A 371 -14.38 -7.69 -13.91
CA VAL A 371 -15.49 -6.81 -13.52
C VAL A 371 -15.37 -6.39 -12.05
N ALA A 372 -15.05 -7.33 -11.15
CA ALA A 372 -14.87 -7.01 -9.74
C ALA A 372 -13.70 -6.03 -9.50
N PHE A 373 -12.57 -6.23 -10.17
CA PHE A 373 -11.45 -5.28 -10.11
C PHE A 373 -11.76 -3.94 -10.77
N ALA A 374 -12.58 -3.92 -11.83
CA ALA A 374 -13.01 -2.68 -12.46
C ALA A 374 -13.91 -1.86 -11.53
N VAL A 375 -14.89 -2.49 -10.87
CA VAL A 375 -15.73 -1.83 -9.85
C VAL A 375 -14.85 -1.28 -8.74
N LEU A 376 -13.91 -2.08 -8.23
CA LEU A 376 -13.02 -1.66 -7.15
C LEU A 376 -12.13 -0.46 -7.53
N ALA A 377 -11.56 -0.47 -8.75
CA ALA A 377 -10.72 0.61 -9.27
C ALA A 377 -11.51 1.88 -9.59
N VAL A 378 -12.77 1.76 -10.03
CA VAL A 378 -13.67 2.92 -10.21
C VAL A 378 -13.94 3.59 -8.88
N LEU A 379 -14.14 2.82 -7.81
CA LEU A 379 -14.41 3.37 -6.47
C LEU A 379 -13.19 4.03 -5.82
N ILE A 380 -12.00 3.45 -6.01
CA ILE A 380 -10.75 3.90 -5.39
C ILE A 380 -9.62 3.84 -6.42
N MET A 381 -9.12 5.01 -6.82
CA MET A 381 -8.05 5.19 -7.80
C MET A 381 -6.83 4.31 -7.56
N ARG A 382 -6.36 4.23 -6.31
CA ARG A 382 -5.17 3.44 -5.92
C ARG A 382 -5.32 1.94 -6.22
N LEU A 383 -6.55 1.43 -6.36
CA LEU A 383 -6.84 0.02 -6.64
C LEU A 383 -6.79 -0.34 -8.14
N LYS A 384 -6.51 0.63 -9.02
CA LYS A 384 -6.15 0.36 -10.44
C LYS A 384 -4.94 -0.56 -10.59
N LEU A 385 -4.10 -0.64 -9.55
CA LEU A 385 -3.01 -1.62 -9.41
C LEU A 385 -3.44 -3.09 -9.65
N PHE A 386 -4.71 -3.43 -9.37
CA PHE A 386 -5.24 -4.78 -9.65
C PHE A 386 -5.89 -4.87 -11.02
N LEU A 387 -6.59 -3.81 -11.44
CA LEU A 387 -7.29 -3.76 -12.72
C LEU A 387 -6.31 -3.82 -13.91
N THR A 388 -5.31 -2.95 -13.94
CA THR A 388 -4.40 -2.80 -15.10
C THR A 388 -3.63 -4.08 -15.41
N PRO A 389 -3.00 -4.75 -14.44
CA PRO A 389 -2.24 -5.96 -14.76
C PRO A 389 -3.15 -7.15 -15.06
N HIS A 390 -4.36 -7.21 -14.49
CA HIS A 390 -5.36 -8.21 -14.87
C HIS A 390 -5.86 -7.99 -16.31
N MET A 391 -6.04 -6.74 -16.75
CA MET A 391 -6.28 -6.40 -18.15
C MET A 391 -5.11 -6.81 -19.06
N CYS A 392 -3.87 -6.69 -18.58
CA CYS A 392 -2.68 -7.16 -19.32
C CYS A 392 -2.65 -8.68 -19.45
N ILE A 393 -3.04 -9.43 -18.41
CA ILE A 393 -3.20 -10.90 -18.51
C ILE A 393 -4.30 -11.23 -19.52
N MET A 394 -5.47 -10.61 -19.40
CA MET A 394 -6.60 -10.86 -20.30
C MET A 394 -6.26 -10.54 -21.76
N SER A 395 -5.42 -9.53 -22.03
CA SER A 395 -4.98 -9.19 -23.39
C SER A 395 -4.27 -10.34 -24.12
N CYS A 396 -3.66 -11.31 -23.41
CA CYS A 396 -3.06 -12.47 -24.06
C CYS A 396 -4.07 -13.36 -24.79
N LEU A 397 -5.36 -13.26 -24.44
CA LEU A 397 -6.43 -14.06 -25.04
C LEU A 397 -6.67 -13.72 -26.51
N ILE A 398 -6.17 -12.59 -27.04
CA ILE A 398 -6.14 -12.36 -28.50
C ILE A 398 -5.33 -13.44 -29.22
N CYS A 399 -4.28 -13.97 -28.57
CA CYS A 399 -3.48 -15.07 -29.09
C CYS A 399 -4.17 -16.44 -28.96
N SER A 400 -5.31 -16.52 -28.26
CA SER A 400 -5.99 -17.79 -27.99
C SER A 400 -6.76 -18.26 -29.21
N ARG A 401 -6.41 -19.44 -29.71
CA ARG A 401 -7.16 -20.13 -30.78
C ARG A 401 -8.54 -20.58 -30.35
N GLN A 402 -8.78 -20.76 -29.05
CA GLN A 402 -10.12 -21.13 -28.56
C GLN A 402 -11.14 -20.02 -28.83
N LEU A 403 -10.68 -18.76 -28.84
CA LEU A 403 -11.53 -17.60 -29.09
C LEU A 403 -11.46 -17.18 -30.56
N PHE A 404 -10.26 -16.96 -31.10
CA PHE A 404 -10.06 -16.42 -32.44
C PHE A 404 -9.72 -17.48 -33.50
N GLY A 405 -10.16 -18.72 -33.29
CA GLY A 405 -9.94 -19.83 -34.23
C GLY A 405 -10.53 -19.61 -35.62
N TRP A 406 -11.50 -18.70 -35.77
CA TRP A 406 -12.09 -18.34 -37.07
C TRP A 406 -11.20 -17.45 -37.94
N VAL A 407 -10.19 -16.78 -37.37
CA VAL A 407 -9.36 -15.78 -38.07
C VAL A 407 -8.45 -16.46 -39.11
N GLY A 408 -8.48 -17.79 -39.16
CA GLY A 408 -7.83 -18.61 -40.15
C GLY A 408 -6.65 -19.37 -39.57
N GLU A 409 -5.61 -19.55 -40.39
CA GLU A 409 -4.41 -20.29 -40.02
C GLU A 409 -3.62 -19.62 -38.89
N LYS A 410 -2.75 -20.41 -38.24
CA LYS A 410 -1.93 -19.96 -37.09
C LYS A 410 -1.17 -18.70 -37.43
N PHE A 411 -0.59 -18.68 -38.63
CA PHE A 411 0.25 -17.62 -39.12
C PHE A 411 -0.54 -16.30 -39.29
N LYS A 412 -1.76 -16.36 -39.83
CA LYS A 412 -2.62 -15.17 -39.98
C LYS A 412 -2.98 -14.56 -38.63
N LEU A 413 -3.38 -15.38 -37.65
CA LEU A 413 -3.68 -14.89 -36.30
C LEU A 413 -2.45 -14.25 -35.64
N GLN A 414 -1.27 -14.86 -35.80
CA GLN A 414 -0.02 -14.30 -35.27
C GLN A 414 0.34 -12.97 -35.92
N LEU A 415 0.17 -12.84 -37.24
CA LEU A 415 0.40 -11.59 -37.97
C LEU A 415 -0.55 -10.48 -37.49
N THR A 416 -1.83 -10.79 -37.30
CA THR A 416 -2.81 -9.83 -36.76
C THR A 416 -2.43 -9.36 -35.36
N VAL A 417 -2.03 -10.28 -34.48
CA VAL A 417 -1.56 -9.94 -33.13
C VAL A 417 -0.34 -9.03 -33.18
N VAL A 418 0.63 -9.31 -34.04
CA VAL A 418 1.82 -8.46 -34.22
C VAL A 418 1.41 -7.07 -34.72
N GLY A 419 0.48 -6.98 -35.67
CA GLY A 419 -0.06 -5.69 -36.14
C GLY A 419 -0.71 -4.88 -35.01
N ILE A 420 -1.52 -5.52 -34.17
CA ILE A 420 -2.13 -4.88 -32.99
C ILE A 420 -1.04 -4.40 -32.02
N LEU A 421 -0.04 -5.25 -31.73
CA LEU A 421 1.08 -4.88 -30.86
C LEU A 421 1.88 -3.70 -31.40
N SER A 422 2.10 -3.62 -32.72
CA SER A 422 2.76 -2.47 -33.35
C SER A 422 2.00 -1.16 -33.13
N ILE A 423 0.67 -1.19 -33.20
CA ILE A 423 -0.18 -0.02 -32.91
C ILE A 423 -0.07 0.35 -31.42
N MET A 424 -0.12 -0.64 -30.52
CA MET A 424 0.05 -0.43 -29.07
C MET A 424 1.41 0.18 -28.73
N ALA A 425 2.46 -0.23 -29.45
CA ALA A 425 3.82 0.22 -29.20
C ALA A 425 4.03 1.72 -29.47
N VAL A 426 3.27 2.34 -30.39
CA VAL A 426 3.40 3.78 -30.68
C VAL A 426 3.14 4.62 -29.42
N GLN A 427 2.01 4.39 -28.75
CA GLN A 427 1.72 5.07 -27.49
C GLN A 427 2.51 4.46 -26.31
N GLY A 428 2.75 3.15 -26.34
CA GLY A 428 3.47 2.46 -25.26
C GLY A 428 4.93 2.94 -25.09
N VAL A 429 5.63 3.17 -26.19
CA VAL A 429 7.03 3.65 -26.18
C VAL A 429 7.09 5.12 -25.75
N THR A 430 6.16 5.96 -26.19
CA THR A 430 6.10 7.37 -25.75
C THR A 430 5.81 7.47 -24.25
N ASN A 431 4.93 6.62 -23.72
CA ASN A 431 4.73 6.52 -22.27
C ASN A 431 6.02 6.12 -21.55
N LEU A 432 6.74 5.12 -22.05
CA LEU A 432 7.98 4.65 -21.42
C LEU A 432 9.08 5.70 -21.44
N GLN A 433 9.28 6.39 -22.57
CA GLN A 433 10.17 7.52 -22.71
C GLN A 433 9.82 8.61 -21.69
N SER A 434 8.54 9.00 -21.62
CA SER A 434 8.10 10.02 -20.66
C SER A 434 8.38 9.65 -19.20
N GLN A 435 8.43 8.35 -18.85
CA GLN A 435 8.76 7.90 -17.50
C GLN A 435 10.27 7.89 -17.25
N TRP A 436 11.06 7.48 -18.25
CA TRP A 436 12.52 7.49 -18.17
C TRP A 436 13.11 8.90 -18.17
N ASP A 437 12.43 9.86 -18.80
CA ASP A 437 12.82 11.26 -18.82
C ASP A 437 12.63 11.95 -17.45
N ILE A 438 11.89 11.33 -16.52
CA ILE A 438 11.75 11.83 -15.15
C ILE A 438 13.01 11.48 -14.34
N ILE A 439 14.10 12.15 -14.65
CA ILE A 439 15.33 12.16 -13.86
C ILE A 439 15.25 13.36 -12.92
N GLY A 440 15.04 13.11 -11.63
CA GLY A 440 14.99 14.16 -10.61
C GLY A 440 16.07 13.95 -9.56
N GLU A 441 16.82 15.00 -9.25
CA GLU A 441 17.72 15.02 -8.10
C GLU A 441 16.87 15.26 -6.83
N PHE A 442 16.95 14.35 -5.86
CA PHE A 442 16.27 14.54 -4.58
C PHE A 442 17.00 15.62 -3.78
N SER A 443 16.33 16.75 -3.53
CA SER A 443 16.81 17.79 -2.64
C SER A 443 15.68 18.30 -1.76
N ASN A 444 15.90 18.32 -0.45
CA ASN A 444 14.98 18.89 0.52
C ASN A 444 15.75 19.48 1.72
N PHE A 445 16.53 20.53 1.47
CA PHE A 445 17.34 21.21 2.49
C PHE A 445 16.54 21.61 3.75
N PRO A 446 15.31 22.18 3.67
CA PRO A 446 14.57 22.56 4.88
C PRO A 446 14.23 21.38 5.79
N GLN A 447 14.00 20.19 5.22
CA GLN A 447 13.75 19.00 6.02
C GLN A 447 15.05 18.41 6.59
N GLU A 448 16.16 18.51 5.85
CA GLU A 448 17.48 18.08 6.33
C GLU A 448 17.90 18.90 7.55
N GLU A 449 17.84 20.24 7.44
CA GLU A 449 18.14 21.19 8.51
C GLU A 449 17.29 20.91 9.77
N LEU A 450 16.00 20.63 9.60
CA LEU A 450 15.11 20.26 10.71
C LEU A 450 15.59 18.97 11.39
N LEU A 451 15.94 17.93 10.62
CA LEU A 451 16.33 16.63 11.18
C LEU A 451 17.70 16.69 11.87
N GLU A 452 18.63 17.48 11.34
CA GLU A 452 19.92 17.76 11.96
C GLU A 452 19.75 18.57 13.25
N TRP A 453 18.95 19.63 13.22
CA TRP A 453 18.64 20.39 14.43
C TRP A 453 17.99 19.52 15.52
N ILE A 454 17.05 18.63 15.15
CA ILE A 454 16.50 17.66 16.12
C ILE A 454 17.60 16.77 16.69
N LYS A 455 18.56 16.33 15.86
CA LYS A 455 19.69 15.50 16.29
C LYS A 455 20.56 16.17 17.34
N ASP A 456 20.86 17.44 17.14
CA ASP A 456 21.89 18.15 17.90
C ASP A 456 21.32 18.90 19.11
N ASN A 457 20.09 19.41 19.01
CA ASN A 457 19.52 20.31 20.01
C ASN A 457 18.47 19.66 20.93
N THR A 458 18.08 18.41 20.70
CA THR A 458 17.02 17.75 21.49
C THR A 458 17.47 16.46 22.17
N SER A 459 16.91 16.23 23.36
CA SER A 459 17.15 15.00 24.14
C SER A 459 16.75 13.75 23.33
N PRO A 460 17.47 12.62 23.48
CA PRO A 460 17.09 11.35 22.85
C PRO A 460 15.68 10.86 23.23
N ASN A 461 15.19 11.25 24.41
CA ASN A 461 13.86 10.86 24.91
C ASN A 461 12.77 11.89 24.56
N ALA A 462 13.07 12.92 23.77
CA ALA A 462 12.11 13.93 23.38
C ALA A 462 11.00 13.34 22.51
N VAL A 463 9.77 13.79 22.77
CA VAL A 463 8.55 13.32 22.10
C VAL A 463 8.04 14.35 21.11
N PHE A 464 7.86 13.93 19.86
CA PHE A 464 7.41 14.79 18.76
C PHE A 464 5.99 14.45 18.29
N ALA A 465 5.27 15.49 17.85
CA ALA A 465 4.00 15.36 17.13
C ALA A 465 3.95 16.35 15.95
N GLY A 466 3.18 16.03 14.93
CA GLY A 466 3.06 16.88 13.73
C GLY A 466 2.35 16.15 12.60
N ALA A 467 2.58 16.59 11.36
CA ALA A 467 2.03 15.89 10.21
C ALA A 467 2.61 14.47 10.10
N MET A 468 1.76 13.49 9.78
CA MET A 468 2.16 12.08 9.71
C MET A 468 3.39 11.81 8.82
N PRO A 469 3.54 12.43 7.62
CA PRO A 469 4.72 12.20 6.78
C PRO A 469 6.02 12.60 7.47
N THR A 470 6.00 13.75 8.15
CA THR A 470 7.15 14.31 8.84
C THR A 470 7.50 13.48 10.07
N MET A 471 6.51 12.97 10.81
CA MET A 471 6.76 12.08 11.96
C MET A 471 7.48 10.79 11.55
N ALA A 472 7.16 10.22 10.38
CA ALA A 472 7.88 9.06 9.87
C ALA A 472 9.36 9.36 9.60
N SER A 473 9.67 10.51 9.00
CA SER A 473 11.05 10.96 8.78
C SER A 473 11.79 11.26 10.09
N VAL A 474 11.12 11.91 11.06
CA VAL A 474 11.70 12.16 12.39
C VAL A 474 12.07 10.83 13.05
N LYS A 475 11.15 9.86 13.10
CA LYS A 475 11.44 8.55 13.69
C LYS A 475 12.60 7.83 12.97
N LEU A 476 12.59 7.79 11.64
CA LEU A 476 13.61 7.10 10.85
C LEU A 476 15.01 7.70 11.04
N SER A 477 15.12 9.01 10.89
CA SER A 477 16.42 9.69 10.80
C SER A 477 16.97 10.10 12.15
N THR A 478 16.10 10.41 13.10
CA THR A 478 16.52 10.93 14.41
C THR A 478 16.34 9.89 15.52
N GLY A 479 15.48 8.89 15.36
CA GLY A 479 15.20 7.88 16.40
C GLY A 479 14.40 8.40 17.60
N ARG A 480 13.84 9.61 17.49
CA ARG A 480 13.01 10.23 18.54
C ARG A 480 11.63 9.57 18.59
N ALA A 481 11.01 9.63 19.76
CA ALA A 481 9.65 9.12 19.94
C ALA A 481 8.63 10.03 19.24
N ILE A 482 7.64 9.42 18.61
CA ILE A 482 6.54 10.08 17.91
C ILE A 482 5.19 9.64 18.49
N VAL A 483 4.20 10.52 18.37
CA VAL A 483 2.85 10.33 18.95
C VAL A 483 1.85 9.81 17.93
N ASN A 484 2.02 10.18 16.66
CA ASN A 484 1.16 9.84 15.53
C ASN A 484 1.99 9.53 14.27
N HIS A 485 1.45 8.72 13.36
CA HIS A 485 2.17 8.23 12.17
C HIS A 485 1.22 7.92 10.99
N PRO A 486 1.73 7.67 9.76
CA PRO A 486 0.92 7.51 8.55
C PRO A 486 -0.09 6.36 8.52
N HIS A 487 0.16 5.28 9.27
CA HIS A 487 -0.74 4.13 9.32
C HIS A 487 -1.99 4.44 10.18
N TYR A 488 -3.05 4.98 9.56
CA TYR A 488 -4.27 5.54 10.19
C TYR A 488 -5.43 4.52 10.45
N GLU A 489 -5.15 3.23 10.35
CA GLU A 489 -6.17 2.16 10.32
C GLU A 489 -6.75 1.82 11.70
N ASP A 490 -6.03 2.11 12.78
CA ASP A 490 -6.47 1.83 14.15
C ASP A 490 -7.33 2.95 14.75
N ALA A 491 -8.41 2.57 15.44
CA ALA A 491 -9.32 3.52 16.06
C ALA A 491 -8.64 4.43 17.11
N GLY A 492 -7.82 3.88 18.01
CA GLY A 492 -7.15 4.65 19.05
C GLY A 492 -6.14 5.65 18.48
N LEU A 493 -5.42 5.26 17.43
CA LEU A 493 -4.51 6.16 16.72
C LEU A 493 -5.24 7.26 15.94
N ARG A 494 -6.41 6.99 15.36
CA ARG A 494 -7.23 8.04 14.73
C ARG A 494 -7.59 9.12 15.72
N GLU A 495 -8.04 8.75 16.92
CA GLU A 495 -8.36 9.70 17.99
C GLU A 495 -7.14 10.54 18.41
N ARG A 496 -5.98 9.89 18.56
CA ARG A 496 -4.72 10.57 18.91
C ARG A 496 -4.27 11.54 17.83
N THR A 497 -4.33 11.12 16.58
CA THR A 497 -4.00 11.97 15.44
C THR A 497 -4.96 13.14 15.34
N LYS A 498 -6.27 12.93 15.57
CA LYS A 498 -7.26 14.01 15.61
C LYS A 498 -6.93 15.04 16.68
N MET A 499 -6.43 14.63 17.85
CA MET A 499 -5.91 15.55 18.88
C MET A 499 -4.69 16.35 18.41
N VAL A 500 -3.76 15.73 17.66
CA VAL A 500 -2.58 16.40 17.09
C VAL A 500 -2.98 17.37 15.97
N TYR A 501 -3.84 16.94 15.06
CA TYR A 501 -4.29 17.71 13.89
C TYR A 501 -5.25 18.85 14.27
N ALA A 502 -5.72 18.89 15.52
CA ALA A 502 -6.46 20.03 16.05
C ALA A 502 -5.65 21.34 15.97
N MET A 503 -4.31 21.28 15.85
CA MET A 503 -3.49 22.46 15.54
C MET A 503 -3.88 23.17 14.23
N TYR A 504 -4.34 22.40 13.24
CA TYR A 504 -4.80 22.93 11.94
C TYR A 504 -6.29 23.31 11.93
N SER A 505 -6.97 23.18 13.06
CA SER A 505 -8.36 23.59 13.24
C SER A 505 -8.49 25.07 13.57
N ARG A 506 -9.72 25.52 13.83
CA ARG A 506 -10.06 26.87 14.34
C ARG A 506 -10.29 26.91 15.86
N LYS A 507 -9.89 25.85 16.58
CA LYS A 507 -10.03 25.79 18.05
C LYS A 507 -9.07 26.76 18.75
N PRO A 508 -9.41 27.20 19.98
CA PRO A 508 -8.49 27.98 20.81
C PRO A 508 -7.18 27.24 21.10
N ALA A 509 -6.09 27.98 21.20
CA ALA A 509 -4.74 27.45 21.42
C ALA A 509 -4.62 26.67 22.74
N GLU A 510 -5.36 27.06 23.78
CA GLU A 510 -5.38 26.42 25.10
C GLU A 510 -5.93 24.99 25.03
N VAL A 511 -6.94 24.76 24.19
CA VAL A 511 -7.52 23.43 23.99
C VAL A 511 -6.50 22.52 23.31
N VAL A 512 -5.84 23.01 22.25
CA VAL A 512 -4.82 22.25 21.53
C VAL A 512 -3.60 21.98 22.42
N LYS A 513 -3.15 22.97 23.19
CA LYS A 513 -2.09 22.79 24.18
C LYS A 513 -2.42 21.69 25.19
N ARG A 514 -3.65 21.67 25.74
CA ARG A 514 -4.09 20.64 26.68
C ARG A 514 -4.07 19.24 26.05
N ASN A 515 -4.48 19.12 24.79
CA ASN A 515 -4.43 17.87 24.04
C ASN A 515 -2.98 17.37 23.88
N LEU A 516 -2.05 18.24 23.51
CA LEU A 516 -0.64 17.89 23.36
C LEU A 516 0.01 17.49 24.69
N ILE A 517 -0.32 18.18 25.79
CA ILE A 517 0.14 17.81 27.15
C ILE A 517 -0.42 16.44 27.55
N LYS A 518 -1.70 16.15 27.26
CA LYS A 518 -2.32 14.84 27.53
C LYS A 518 -1.60 13.70 26.79
N LEU A 519 -1.10 13.97 25.58
CA LEU A 519 -0.30 13.03 24.79
C LEU A 519 1.20 13.03 25.15
N GLN A 520 1.60 13.81 26.16
CA GLN A 520 2.97 13.94 26.66
C GLN A 520 3.99 14.49 25.63
N VAL A 521 3.50 15.22 24.63
CA VAL A 521 4.33 15.84 23.58
C VAL A 521 5.26 16.89 24.19
N ASP A 522 6.54 16.88 23.78
CA ASP A 522 7.51 17.93 24.12
C ASP A 522 7.57 19.00 23.03
N TYR A 523 7.57 18.55 21.77
CA TYR A 523 7.75 19.41 20.60
C TYR A 523 6.69 19.11 19.53
N PHE A 524 6.09 20.16 18.98
CA PHE A 524 5.17 20.08 17.85
C PHE A 524 5.84 20.68 16.61
N ILE A 525 5.84 19.94 15.50
CA ILE A 525 6.34 20.41 14.21
C ILE A 525 5.17 20.94 13.39
N LEU A 526 5.14 22.27 13.20
CA LEU A 526 4.15 22.98 12.41
C LEU A 526 4.65 23.18 10.98
N GLU A 527 3.78 22.87 10.02
CA GLU A 527 4.02 23.03 8.58
C GLU A 527 2.97 23.97 7.98
N ASP A 528 3.39 25.07 7.36
CA ASP A 528 2.46 26.04 6.77
C ASP A 528 1.66 25.44 5.61
N SER A 529 2.27 24.52 4.86
CA SER A 529 1.62 23.85 3.72
C SER A 529 0.32 23.15 4.11
N TRP A 530 0.25 22.52 5.29
CA TRP A 530 -0.99 21.88 5.76
C TRP A 530 -2.05 22.88 6.21
N CYS A 531 -1.66 24.12 6.53
CA CYS A 531 -2.59 25.19 6.91
C CYS A 531 -3.25 25.85 5.69
N THR A 532 -2.49 26.03 4.61
CA THR A 532 -2.89 26.83 3.43
C THR A 532 -3.26 25.99 2.21
N ARG A 533 -2.73 24.77 2.08
CA ARG A 533 -2.96 23.92 0.91
C ARG A 533 -4.43 23.52 0.81
N ARG A 534 -4.98 23.73 -0.37
CA ARG A 534 -6.34 23.37 -0.73
C ARG A 534 -6.30 22.54 -2.01
N SER A 535 -6.60 21.25 -1.92
CA SER A 535 -6.67 20.37 -3.10
C SER A 535 -7.92 20.64 -3.92
N LYS A 536 -9.06 20.79 -3.24
CA LYS A 536 -10.40 21.04 -3.81
C LYS A 536 -11.18 22.00 -2.90
N PRO A 537 -12.25 22.64 -3.40
CA PRO A 537 -13.14 23.41 -2.55
C PRO A 537 -13.69 22.57 -1.40
N GLY A 538 -13.50 23.02 -0.15
CA GLY A 538 -13.90 22.27 1.05
C GLY A 538 -12.88 21.23 1.55
N CYS A 539 -11.67 21.17 0.96
CA CYS A 539 -10.63 20.18 1.27
C CYS A 539 -9.32 20.78 1.81
N SER A 540 -9.35 22.01 2.34
CA SER A 540 -8.26 22.47 3.22
C SER A 540 -8.42 21.88 4.62
N MET A 541 -7.33 21.70 5.38
CA MET A 541 -7.41 21.16 6.75
C MET A 541 -8.37 21.94 7.67
N PRO A 542 -8.40 23.28 7.65
CA PRO A 542 -9.38 24.03 8.43
C PRO A 542 -10.84 23.75 7.99
N GLU A 543 -11.10 23.64 6.69
CA GLU A 543 -12.45 23.30 6.15
C GLU A 543 -12.90 21.89 6.55
N ILE A 544 -11.98 20.91 6.55
CA ILE A 544 -12.26 19.54 7.03
C ILE A 544 -12.65 19.58 8.51
N TRP A 545 -11.96 20.40 9.32
CA TRP A 545 -12.30 20.59 10.72
C TRP A 545 -13.62 21.31 10.97
N ASP A 546 -14.08 22.19 10.07
CA ASP A 546 -15.36 22.89 10.23
C ASP A 546 -16.56 21.93 10.20
N VAL A 547 -16.44 20.79 9.51
CA VAL A 547 -17.49 19.76 9.49
C VAL A 547 -17.63 19.10 10.86
N GLU A 548 -16.51 18.91 11.56
CA GLU A 548 -16.49 18.35 12.91
C GLU A 548 -16.80 19.39 13.99
N ASP A 549 -16.35 20.63 13.80
CA ASP A 549 -16.42 21.72 14.77
C ASP A 549 -17.06 22.98 14.17
N ALA A 550 -18.34 22.86 13.83
CA ALA A 550 -19.11 23.96 13.25
C ALA A 550 -19.18 25.21 14.15
N GLN A 551 -18.96 25.06 15.47
CA GLN A 551 -19.00 26.19 16.42
C GLN A 551 -17.84 27.17 16.23
N ASN A 552 -16.69 26.68 15.75
CA ASN A 552 -15.51 27.50 15.50
C ASN A 552 -15.34 27.85 14.02
N ALA A 553 -16.29 27.47 13.17
CA ALA A 553 -16.30 27.81 11.76
C ALA A 553 -16.27 29.34 11.56
N GLY A 554 -15.48 29.79 10.59
CA GLY A 554 -15.33 31.21 10.27
C GLY A 554 -14.28 31.99 11.09
N LYS A 555 -13.72 31.41 12.15
CA LYS A 555 -12.55 31.98 12.85
C LYS A 555 -11.26 31.84 12.03
N VAL A 556 -10.21 32.56 12.42
CA VAL A 556 -8.87 32.39 11.83
C VAL A 556 -8.31 31.03 12.26
N PRO A 557 -7.77 30.21 11.33
CA PRO A 557 -7.14 28.94 11.67
C PRO A 557 -6.00 29.11 12.67
N LEU A 558 -5.92 28.22 13.66
CA LEU A 558 -4.90 28.28 14.71
C LEU A 558 -3.50 28.14 14.13
N CYS A 559 -3.29 27.28 13.14
CA CYS A 559 -2.01 27.13 12.46
C CYS A 559 -1.49 28.46 11.88
N THR A 560 -2.35 29.30 11.30
CA THR A 560 -1.96 30.62 10.78
C THR A 560 -1.54 31.57 11.91
N LEU A 561 -2.24 31.53 13.04
CA LEU A 561 -1.88 32.30 14.23
C LEU A 561 -0.52 31.86 14.76
N MET A 562 -0.33 30.55 14.97
CA MET A 562 0.91 29.97 15.50
C MET A 562 2.11 30.15 14.56
N TRP A 563 1.87 30.20 13.24
CA TRP A 563 2.91 30.53 12.27
C TRP A 563 3.41 31.96 12.43
N ARG A 564 2.50 32.93 12.65
CA ARG A 564 2.86 34.34 12.88
C ARG A 564 3.44 34.59 14.27
N ASP A 565 2.69 34.26 15.32
CA ASP A 565 3.11 34.37 16.72
C ASP A 565 2.58 33.18 17.53
N SER A 566 3.51 32.45 18.15
CA SER A 566 3.19 31.25 18.94
C SER A 566 2.91 31.55 20.41
N ARG A 567 3.28 32.74 20.89
CA ARG A 567 3.13 33.13 22.30
C ARG A 567 1.68 33.55 22.61
N PRO A 568 1.21 33.41 23.86
CA PRO A 568 1.90 32.88 25.04
C PRO A 568 1.81 31.34 25.18
N HIS A 569 1.11 30.65 24.27
CA HIS A 569 0.77 29.24 24.46
C HIS A 569 1.93 28.29 24.16
N PHE A 570 2.77 28.63 23.19
CA PHE A 570 3.93 27.86 22.75
C PHE A 570 5.16 28.76 22.55
N SER A 571 6.35 28.21 22.76
CA SER A 571 7.61 28.88 22.43
C SER A 571 8.22 28.30 21.16
N THR A 572 8.56 29.18 20.20
CA THR A 572 9.25 28.76 18.98
C THR A 572 10.74 28.57 19.29
N ILE A 573 11.29 27.40 18.95
CA ILE A 573 12.70 27.05 19.22
C ILE A 573 13.51 26.80 17.95
N PHE A 574 12.83 26.51 16.84
CA PHE A 574 13.42 26.36 15.51
C PHE A 574 12.42 26.85 14.48
N HIS A 575 12.92 27.49 13.43
CA HIS A 575 12.10 27.97 12.33
C HIS A 575 12.93 28.06 11.05
N ASN A 576 12.41 27.49 9.97
CA ASN A 576 12.89 27.69 8.62
C ASN A 576 11.72 27.94 7.66
N ASN A 577 11.99 27.98 6.35
CA ASN A 577 11.02 28.37 5.33
C ASN A 577 9.79 27.43 5.24
N ILE A 578 9.87 26.21 5.77
CA ILE A 578 8.79 25.20 5.67
C ILE A 578 8.30 24.76 7.05
N TYR A 579 9.19 24.63 8.02
CA TYR A 579 8.95 24.03 9.33
C TYR A 579 9.15 25.04 10.46
N LYS A 580 8.28 24.93 11.47
CA LYS A 580 8.40 25.67 12.73
C LYS A 580 8.24 24.70 13.89
N VAL A 581 9.25 24.57 14.75
CA VAL A 581 9.18 23.70 15.93
C VAL A 581 8.73 24.51 17.13
N LEU A 582 7.61 24.07 17.72
CA LEU A 582 6.98 24.67 18.87
C LEU A 582 7.23 23.79 20.09
N ARG A 583 7.83 24.35 21.15
CA ARG A 583 7.92 23.69 22.45
C ARG A 583 6.58 23.78 23.16
N VAL A 584 6.11 22.65 23.68
CA VAL A 584 4.87 22.54 24.46
C VAL A 584 5.20 22.75 25.93
N PRO A 585 4.78 23.87 26.56
CA PRO A 585 5.13 24.14 27.95
C PRO A 585 4.31 23.24 28.88
N LYS A 586 5.00 22.38 29.64
CA LYS A 586 4.39 21.46 30.62
C LYS A 586 4.19 22.14 31.98
N THR A 587 4.96 23.18 32.28
CA THR A 587 4.84 24.01 33.49
C THR A 587 4.83 25.51 33.17
N VAL A 588 4.45 26.36 34.14
CA VAL A 588 4.49 27.83 33.98
C VAL A 588 5.94 28.35 33.79
N ARG A 589 6.95 27.62 34.28
CA ARG A 589 8.37 27.95 34.07
C ARG A 589 8.82 27.74 32.63
N ASP A 590 8.20 26.82 31.89
CA ASP A 590 8.54 26.53 30.48
C ASP A 590 8.01 27.59 29.50
N MET A 591 7.21 28.57 29.97
CA MET A 591 6.68 29.68 29.17
C MET A 591 7.58 30.92 29.17
N ARG A 592 8.60 30.98 30.04
CA ARG A 592 9.66 32.00 30.06
C ARG A 592 10.82 31.55 29.19
#